data_AF-A0A1M5SHF3-F1
#
_entry.id   AF-A0A1M5SHF3-F1
#
_cell.length_a   1.000
_cell.length_b   1.000
_cell.length_c   1.000
_cell.angle_alpha   90.00
_cell.angle_beta   90.00
_cell.angle_gamma   90.00
#
_symmetry.space_group_name_H-M   'P 1'
#
loop_
_entity.id
_entity.type
_entity.pdbx_description
1 polymer ?
#
loop_
_entity_poly.entity_id
_entity_poly.type
_entity_poly.pdbx_seq_one_letter_code
_entity_poly.pdbx_strand_id
1 'polypeptide(L)'
;MSAHSRSLSDHLGRFVAETAFEGLPPPVVEKVKLRILDLLAASCSGVRANNHIPLLRLLPGDGDLVIWGTNERRSLRDATLINSAVAHSTYVEDGSRYTGGHPSSALIPAALNVAISRRADGRALIAAIAAGYEVFLRLGRAIYPSTVVRGFQSTAILAAPASAAAASSLLQLSETGAAHAISIACSQGAGLKEALKSANSQPLQVGRSSEGGLLAAMYAAQGAQGSPRALENGFLKAYAENADHGAIAPGLGSRWSIDETYIKQYGGCRGNHAAVDAVAEILSRHAIDYPAIEHIDIRVDTVTLAAAIEPPLNAEQAQFSIAFSVAVKIIKGDVLPNRFSSAALADPSIKALMRRIRVAADPALDADYPRHRPAIATLFLKDGRRITHRLDIAKGEPESPLTPDEIARKFEILAAPIFGASASSISEFVLSLESAKSMEPLNRLLAGTNVV
;
A
#
# COMPACT_ATOMS: atom_id res chain seq x y z
N MET A 1 28.57 -21.31 29.39
CA MET A 1 28.21 -20.20 28.49
C MET A 1 26.84 -20.51 27.92
N SER A 2 25.76 -19.90 28.41
CA SER A 2 24.43 -20.17 27.86
C SER A 2 24.41 -19.68 26.41
N ALA A 3 23.99 -20.54 25.49
CA ALA A 3 23.69 -20.17 24.12
C ALA A 3 22.77 -18.95 24.18
N HIS A 4 23.28 -17.77 23.82
CA HIS A 4 22.46 -16.57 23.77
C HIS A 4 21.39 -16.86 22.71
N SER A 5 20.10 -16.79 23.10
CA SER A 5 19.01 -16.93 22.15
C SER A 5 19.24 -15.93 21.02
N ARG A 6 19.16 -16.38 19.76
CA ARG A 6 19.28 -15.51 18.58
C ARG A 6 18.34 -14.30 18.72
N SER A 7 18.80 -13.13 18.31
CA SER A 7 17.97 -11.93 18.30
C SER A 7 16.93 -12.00 17.18
N LEU A 8 15.87 -11.19 17.27
CA LEU A 8 14.90 -11.04 16.19
C LEU A 8 15.55 -10.57 14.89
N SER A 9 16.57 -9.71 14.98
CA SER A 9 17.34 -9.27 13.81
C SER A 9 18.09 -10.43 13.17
N ASP A 10 18.65 -11.36 13.96
CA ASP A 10 19.31 -12.56 13.43
C ASP A 10 18.31 -13.49 12.72
N HIS A 11 17.12 -13.66 13.29
CA HIS A 11 16.06 -14.47 12.67
C HIS A 11 15.62 -13.90 11.32
N LEU A 12 15.36 -12.58 11.25
CA LEU A 12 14.96 -11.92 10.00
C LEU A 12 16.12 -11.84 9.00
N GLY A 13 17.34 -11.55 9.46
CA GLY A 13 18.53 -11.49 8.60
C GLY A 13 18.83 -12.82 7.94
N ARG A 14 18.74 -13.92 8.69
CA ARG A 14 18.83 -15.28 8.15
C ARG A 14 17.74 -15.55 7.12
N PHE A 15 16.48 -15.28 7.45
CA PHE A 15 15.37 -15.50 6.53
C PHE A 15 15.54 -14.71 5.22
N VAL A 16 15.96 -13.44 5.29
CA VAL A 16 16.19 -12.59 4.11
C VAL A 16 17.32 -13.13 3.25
N ALA A 17 18.43 -13.56 3.85
CA ALA A 17 19.58 -14.10 3.13
C ALA A 17 19.32 -15.48 2.50
N GLU A 18 18.50 -16.31 3.14
CA GLU A 18 18.15 -17.66 2.66
C GLU A 18 16.97 -17.66 1.66
N THR A 19 16.17 -16.59 1.59
CA THR A 19 15.02 -16.54 0.67
C THR A 19 15.49 -16.47 -0.79
N ALA A 20 15.20 -17.54 -1.53
CA ALA A 20 15.47 -17.65 -2.97
C ALA A 20 14.19 -18.00 -3.73
N PHE A 21 14.15 -17.69 -5.03
CA PHE A 21 12.99 -17.92 -5.89
C PHE A 21 12.54 -19.38 -5.90
N GLU A 22 13.49 -20.32 -5.94
CA GLU A 22 13.24 -21.76 -5.97
C GLU A 22 12.52 -22.27 -4.72
N GLY A 23 12.64 -21.55 -3.60
CA GLY A 23 11.96 -21.86 -2.34
C GLY A 23 10.57 -21.22 -2.21
N LEU A 24 10.15 -20.38 -3.15
CA LEU A 24 8.86 -19.69 -3.07
C LEU A 24 7.72 -20.59 -3.56
N PRO A 25 6.62 -20.70 -2.80
CA PRO A 25 5.39 -21.30 -3.31
C PRO A 25 4.88 -20.54 -4.55
N PRO A 26 4.37 -21.23 -5.59
CA PRO A 26 3.82 -20.56 -6.77
C PRO A 26 2.78 -19.46 -6.49
N PRO A 27 1.86 -19.62 -5.50
CA PRO A 27 0.92 -18.55 -5.15
C PRO A 27 1.59 -17.26 -4.63
N VAL A 28 2.74 -17.38 -3.95
CA VAL A 28 3.52 -16.23 -3.47
C VAL A 28 4.15 -15.50 -4.64
N VAL A 29 4.71 -16.23 -5.61
CA VAL A 29 5.26 -15.68 -6.85
C VAL A 29 4.20 -14.89 -7.61
N GLU A 30 3.01 -15.48 -7.79
CA GLU A 30 1.88 -14.82 -8.45
C GLU A 30 1.46 -13.54 -7.71
N LYS A 31 1.29 -13.59 -6.39
CA LYS A 31 0.93 -12.41 -5.60
C LYS A 31 1.96 -11.30 -5.73
N VAL A 32 3.26 -11.61 -5.67
CA VAL A 32 4.33 -10.61 -5.86
C VAL A 32 4.17 -9.90 -7.21
N LYS A 33 3.97 -10.64 -8.31
CA LYS A 33 3.76 -10.04 -9.65
C LYS A 33 2.54 -9.13 -9.67
N LEU A 34 1.43 -9.58 -9.08
CA LEU A 34 0.20 -8.79 -8.98
C LEU A 34 0.38 -7.52 -8.12
N ARG A 35 1.18 -7.56 -7.05
CA ARG A 35 1.50 -6.37 -6.25
C ARG A 35 2.37 -5.36 -6.98
N ILE A 36 3.30 -5.82 -7.83
CA ILE A 36 4.07 -4.92 -8.71
C ILE A 36 3.13 -4.23 -9.69
N LEU A 37 2.26 -5.00 -10.37
CA LEU A 37 1.32 -4.46 -11.34
C LEU A 37 0.36 -3.44 -10.70
N ASP A 38 -0.19 -3.77 -9.54
CA ASP A 38 -1.07 -2.90 -8.76
C ASP A 38 -0.38 -1.59 -8.35
N LEU A 39 0.86 -1.68 -7.88
CA LEU A 39 1.62 -0.50 -7.46
C LEU A 39 1.96 0.42 -8.62
N LEU A 40 2.31 -0.14 -9.79
CA LEU A 40 2.55 0.65 -10.98
C LEU A 40 1.28 1.42 -11.40
N ALA A 41 0.10 0.80 -11.29
CA ALA A 41 -1.17 1.47 -11.51
C ALA A 41 -1.39 2.64 -10.52
N ALA A 42 -1.05 2.44 -9.24
CA ALA A 42 -1.11 3.47 -8.22
C ALA A 42 -0.13 4.63 -8.49
N SER A 43 1.07 4.33 -8.99
CA SER A 43 2.04 5.34 -9.43
C SER A 43 1.51 6.20 -10.57
N CYS A 44 0.90 5.59 -11.60
CA CYS A 44 0.26 6.34 -12.70
C CYS A 44 -0.81 7.32 -12.20
N SER A 45 -1.62 6.88 -11.22
CA SER A 45 -2.61 7.73 -10.58
C SER A 45 -1.96 8.94 -9.89
N GLY A 46 -0.86 8.73 -9.14
CA GLY A 46 -0.09 9.82 -8.53
C GLY A 46 0.57 10.76 -9.54
N VAL A 47 1.08 10.23 -10.65
CA VAL A 47 1.64 11.04 -11.75
C VAL A 47 0.56 11.91 -12.39
N ARG A 48 -0.61 11.35 -12.69
CA ARG A 48 -1.76 12.08 -13.23
C ARG A 48 -2.24 13.20 -12.30
N ALA A 49 -2.09 13.01 -11.00
CA ALA A 49 -2.37 14.03 -9.99
C ALA A 49 -1.24 15.07 -9.82
N ASN A 50 -0.16 14.99 -10.62
CA ASN A 50 1.02 15.85 -10.57
C ASN A 50 1.81 15.78 -9.25
N ASN A 51 1.63 14.72 -8.45
CA ASN A 51 2.26 14.59 -7.13
C ASN A 51 3.79 14.37 -7.20
N HIS A 52 4.30 14.04 -8.37
CA HIS A 52 5.72 13.88 -8.65
C HIS A 52 6.46 15.23 -8.83
N ILE A 53 5.76 16.28 -9.31
CA ILE A 53 6.36 17.57 -9.70
C ILE A 53 7.15 18.24 -8.57
N PRO A 54 6.64 18.37 -7.32
CA PRO A 54 7.37 19.05 -6.26
C PRO A 54 8.71 18.37 -5.94
N LEU A 55 8.75 17.04 -5.94
CA LEU A 55 9.97 16.28 -5.65
C LEU A 55 10.97 16.35 -6.80
N LEU A 56 10.50 16.32 -8.06
CA LEU A 56 11.37 16.50 -9.22
C LEU A 56 12.06 17.87 -9.26
N ARG A 57 11.37 18.93 -8.80
CA ARG A 57 11.95 20.27 -8.67
C ARG A 57 12.97 20.37 -7.54
N LEU A 58 12.77 19.60 -6.48
CA LEU A 58 13.62 19.61 -5.29
C LEU A 58 14.89 18.77 -5.47
N LEU A 59 14.78 17.59 -6.10
CA LEU A 59 15.84 16.58 -6.17
C LEU A 59 16.51 16.56 -7.56
N PRO A 60 17.85 16.52 -7.62
CA PRO A 60 18.61 16.65 -8.87
C PRO A 60 18.43 15.46 -9.80
N GLY A 61 18.46 15.70 -11.12
CA GLY A 61 18.46 14.67 -12.16
C GLY A 61 19.83 14.05 -12.41
N ASP A 62 20.33 13.23 -11.50
CA ASP A 62 21.73 12.77 -11.46
C ASP A 62 21.90 11.23 -11.57
N GLY A 63 21.00 10.53 -12.25
CA GLY A 63 21.12 9.08 -12.43
C GLY A 63 20.29 8.51 -13.57
N ASP A 64 20.26 7.17 -13.65
CA ASP A 64 19.68 6.43 -14.78
C ASP A 64 18.31 5.79 -14.50
N LEU A 65 17.81 5.88 -13.27
CA LEU A 65 16.54 5.25 -12.89
C LEU A 65 15.37 6.15 -13.24
N VAL A 66 14.39 5.58 -13.92
CA VAL A 66 13.19 6.31 -14.34
C VAL A 66 12.28 6.59 -13.15
N ILE A 67 11.79 7.84 -13.09
CA ILE A 67 10.62 8.16 -12.28
C ILE A 67 9.39 7.68 -13.05
N TRP A 68 8.72 6.66 -12.51
CA TRP A 68 7.72 5.87 -13.25
C TRP A 68 6.62 6.76 -13.80
N GLY A 69 6.30 6.59 -15.08
CA GLY A 69 5.28 7.40 -15.76
C GLY A 69 5.76 8.77 -16.23
N THR A 70 7.05 9.08 -16.10
CA THR A 70 7.66 10.36 -16.55
C THR A 70 8.87 10.08 -17.45
N ASN A 71 9.47 11.12 -18.04
CA ASN A 71 10.74 11.02 -18.75
C ASN A 71 11.95 11.45 -17.89
N GLU A 72 11.72 11.70 -16.61
CA GLU A 72 12.74 12.13 -15.66
C GLU A 72 13.51 10.94 -15.11
N ARG A 73 14.80 11.17 -14.86
CA ARG A 73 15.68 10.16 -14.25
C ARG A 73 16.37 10.70 -13.01
N ARG A 74 16.61 9.83 -12.04
CA ARG A 74 17.19 10.18 -10.75
C ARG A 74 18.20 9.12 -10.30
N SER A 75 19.06 9.47 -9.35
CA SER A 75 19.90 8.50 -8.64
C SER A 75 19.06 7.41 -7.97
N LEU A 76 19.70 6.29 -7.62
CA LEU A 76 19.08 5.16 -6.92
C LEU A 76 18.32 5.61 -5.64
N ARG A 77 18.92 6.50 -4.86
CA ARG A 77 18.33 7.06 -3.64
C ARG A 77 17.07 7.87 -3.95
N ASP A 78 17.19 8.82 -4.86
CA ASP A 78 16.13 9.79 -5.11
C ASP A 78 14.97 9.18 -5.91
N ALA A 79 15.25 8.26 -6.84
CA ALA A 79 14.22 7.49 -7.52
C ALA A 79 13.41 6.62 -6.56
N THR A 80 14.05 6.05 -5.52
CA THR A 80 13.37 5.24 -4.51
C THR A 80 12.41 6.09 -3.69
N LEU A 81 12.87 7.25 -3.23
CA LEU A 81 12.04 8.23 -2.52
C LEU A 81 10.84 8.66 -3.36
N ILE A 82 11.09 9.10 -4.60
CA ILE A 82 10.05 9.67 -5.47
C ILE A 82 9.02 8.60 -5.86
N ASN A 83 9.46 7.45 -6.38
CA ASN A 83 8.54 6.40 -6.84
C ASN A 83 7.69 5.87 -5.68
N SER A 84 8.26 5.75 -4.48
CA SER A 84 7.52 5.38 -3.26
C SER A 84 6.49 6.43 -2.86
N ALA A 85 6.88 7.71 -2.79
CA ALA A 85 5.96 8.78 -2.43
C ALA A 85 4.82 8.93 -3.45
N VAL A 86 5.13 8.88 -4.75
CA VAL A 86 4.14 9.03 -5.82
C VAL A 86 3.16 7.85 -5.83
N ALA A 87 3.66 6.62 -5.72
CA ALA A 87 2.80 5.43 -5.72
C ALA A 87 1.89 5.34 -4.47
N HIS A 88 2.29 5.93 -3.34
CA HIS A 88 1.48 6.02 -2.13
C HIS A 88 0.47 7.19 -2.12
N SER A 89 0.53 8.09 -3.11
CA SER A 89 -0.14 9.40 -3.01
C SER A 89 -1.65 9.42 -3.27
N THR A 90 -2.22 8.33 -3.77
CA THR A 90 -3.67 8.25 -4.11
C THR A 90 -4.40 7.10 -3.43
N TYR A 91 -3.70 6.38 -2.53
CA TYR A 91 -4.26 5.33 -1.68
C TYR A 91 -5.03 4.26 -2.46
N VAL A 92 -4.56 3.87 -3.65
CA VAL A 92 -5.20 2.84 -4.47
C VAL A 92 -4.40 1.54 -4.49
N GLU A 93 -3.19 1.55 -3.95
CA GLU A 93 -2.32 0.42 -3.77
C GLU A 93 -2.81 -0.57 -2.69
N ASP A 94 -2.12 -1.70 -2.61
CA ASP A 94 -2.36 -2.76 -1.65
C ASP A 94 -2.22 -2.32 -0.18
N GLY A 95 -2.69 -3.15 0.75
CA GLY A 95 -2.54 -2.90 2.18
C GLY A 95 -2.88 -4.11 3.04
N SER A 96 -2.73 -3.97 4.36
CA SER A 96 -3.05 -5.05 5.30
C SER A 96 -3.87 -4.57 6.49
N ARG A 97 -4.97 -5.29 6.77
CA ARG A 97 -5.78 -5.07 7.98
C ARG A 97 -4.97 -5.32 9.26
N TYR A 98 -3.99 -6.23 9.21
CA TYR A 98 -3.19 -6.63 10.38
C TYR A 98 -2.04 -5.70 10.72
N THR A 99 -1.69 -4.76 9.84
CA THR A 99 -0.62 -3.78 10.08
C THR A 99 -1.12 -2.33 10.06
N GLY A 100 -2.28 -2.10 9.44
CA GLY A 100 -2.75 -0.76 9.11
C GLY A 100 -1.83 -0.03 8.13
N GLY A 101 -1.02 -0.76 7.36
CA GLY A 101 -0.01 -0.21 6.47
C GLY A 101 -0.08 -0.76 5.04
N HIS A 102 0.77 -0.20 4.18
CA HIS A 102 0.81 -0.40 2.74
C HIS A 102 2.19 -0.92 2.28
N PRO A 103 2.39 -2.24 2.15
CA PRO A 103 3.70 -2.82 1.92
C PRO A 103 4.24 -2.58 0.50
N SER A 104 3.38 -2.54 -0.53
CA SER A 104 3.83 -2.33 -1.91
C SER A 104 4.56 -1.01 -2.09
N SER A 105 3.94 0.11 -1.74
CA SER A 105 4.52 1.44 -1.86
C SER A 105 5.70 1.66 -0.94
N ALA A 106 5.78 0.90 0.15
CA ALA A 106 6.89 0.93 1.08
C ALA A 106 8.18 0.36 0.47
N LEU A 107 8.16 -0.86 -0.08
CA LEU A 107 9.42 -1.57 -0.40
C LEU A 107 9.68 -1.87 -1.88
N ILE A 108 8.63 -2.03 -2.71
CA ILE A 108 8.82 -2.39 -4.13
C ILE A 108 9.63 -1.32 -4.89
N PRO A 109 9.47 0.00 -4.65
CA PRO A 109 10.31 1.01 -5.29
C PRO A 109 11.80 0.78 -5.04
N ALA A 110 12.20 0.52 -3.79
CA ALA A 110 13.58 0.21 -3.45
C ALA A 110 14.05 -1.09 -4.13
N ALA A 111 13.24 -2.14 -4.06
CA ALA A 111 13.56 -3.44 -4.63
C ALA A 111 13.76 -3.37 -6.16
N LEU A 112 12.80 -2.78 -6.89
CA LEU A 112 12.88 -2.65 -8.34
C LEU A 112 14.07 -1.78 -8.76
N ASN A 113 14.29 -0.66 -8.07
CA ASN A 113 15.39 0.23 -8.37
C ASN A 113 16.76 -0.42 -8.14
N VAL A 114 16.94 -1.15 -7.03
CA VAL A 114 18.17 -1.92 -6.77
C VAL A 114 18.34 -3.03 -7.81
N ALA A 115 17.27 -3.74 -8.17
CA ALA A 115 17.33 -4.80 -9.18
C ALA A 115 17.78 -4.25 -10.55
N ILE A 116 17.30 -3.06 -10.94
CA ILE A 116 17.78 -2.38 -12.15
C ILE A 116 19.26 -2.00 -12.02
N SER A 117 19.65 -1.31 -10.95
CA SER A 117 21.04 -0.85 -10.75
C SER A 117 22.04 -2.00 -10.64
N ARG A 118 21.63 -3.15 -10.11
CA ARG A 118 22.46 -4.37 -9.97
C ARG A 118 22.32 -5.34 -11.14
N ARG A 119 21.50 -5.02 -12.14
CA ARG A 119 21.18 -5.89 -13.28
C ARG A 119 20.69 -7.28 -12.83
N ALA A 120 19.92 -7.31 -11.74
CA ALA A 120 19.31 -8.52 -11.23
C ALA A 120 18.21 -9.01 -12.19
N ASP A 121 18.00 -10.32 -12.20
CA ASP A 121 16.92 -10.95 -12.95
C ASP A 121 15.59 -10.86 -12.19
N GLY A 122 14.50 -11.24 -12.85
CA GLY A 122 13.17 -11.13 -12.24
C GLY A 122 12.93 -12.13 -11.12
N ARG A 123 13.64 -13.27 -11.11
CA ARG A 123 13.57 -14.24 -9.99
C ARG A 123 14.14 -13.64 -8.71
N ALA A 124 15.30 -12.99 -8.81
CA ALA A 124 15.90 -12.27 -7.68
C ALA A 124 15.00 -11.14 -7.18
N LEU A 125 14.37 -10.37 -8.09
CA LEU A 125 13.40 -9.33 -7.70
C LEU A 125 12.18 -9.91 -6.96
N ILE A 126 11.63 -11.03 -7.45
CA ILE A 126 10.47 -11.68 -6.81
C ILE A 126 10.83 -12.15 -5.39
N ALA A 127 11.98 -12.81 -5.21
CA ALA A 127 12.46 -13.27 -3.91
C ALA A 127 12.68 -12.10 -2.94
N ALA A 128 13.30 -11.01 -3.40
CA ALA A 128 13.55 -9.83 -2.59
C ALA A 128 12.25 -9.14 -2.14
N ILE A 129 11.27 -9.02 -3.03
CA ILE A 129 9.95 -8.46 -2.68
C ILE A 129 9.24 -9.36 -1.68
N ALA A 130 9.22 -10.69 -1.90
CA ALA A 130 8.61 -11.63 -0.96
C ALA A 130 9.24 -11.50 0.45
N ALA A 131 10.58 -11.46 0.54
CA ALA A 131 11.28 -11.28 1.80
C ALA A 131 10.96 -9.93 2.48
N GLY A 132 10.93 -8.85 1.71
CA GLY A 132 10.54 -7.52 2.21
C GLY A 132 9.11 -7.47 2.74
N TYR A 133 8.16 -8.09 2.03
CA TYR A 133 6.76 -8.20 2.46
C TYR A 133 6.66 -8.94 3.79
N GLU A 134 7.39 -10.04 3.94
CA GLU A 134 7.38 -10.80 5.18
C GLU A 134 7.88 -9.93 6.34
N VAL A 135 9.01 -9.22 6.18
CA VAL A 135 9.51 -8.30 7.22
C VAL A 135 8.50 -7.21 7.55
N PHE A 136 7.89 -6.57 6.54
CA PHE A 136 6.87 -5.54 6.75
C PHE A 136 5.69 -6.06 7.58
N LEU A 137 5.14 -7.21 7.19
CA LEU A 137 3.90 -7.74 7.75
C LEU A 137 4.11 -8.34 9.14
N ARG A 138 5.25 -8.99 9.37
CA ARG A 138 5.65 -9.55 10.65
C ARG A 138 5.86 -8.46 11.70
N LEU A 139 6.65 -7.43 11.36
CA LEU A 139 6.87 -6.28 12.25
C LEU A 139 5.58 -5.48 12.45
N GLY A 140 4.79 -5.31 11.39
CA GLY A 140 3.52 -4.59 11.48
C GLY A 140 2.52 -5.26 12.41
N ARG A 141 2.37 -6.59 12.33
CA ARG A 141 1.51 -7.35 13.23
C ARG A 141 1.98 -7.27 14.68
N ALA A 142 3.29 -7.21 14.91
CA ALA A 142 3.85 -7.09 16.25
C ALA A 142 3.48 -5.77 16.93
N ILE A 143 3.29 -4.68 16.17
CA ILE A 143 3.13 -3.33 16.74
C ILE A 143 1.71 -2.75 16.58
N TYR A 144 0.92 -3.30 15.67
CA TYR A 144 -0.45 -2.85 15.39
C TYR A 144 -1.47 -3.52 16.33
N PRO A 145 -2.50 -2.79 16.83
CA PRO A 145 -2.85 -1.40 16.52
C PRO A 145 -2.15 -0.34 17.39
N SER A 146 -1.33 -0.74 18.36
CA SER A 146 -0.70 0.16 19.35
C SER A 146 0.05 1.33 18.69
N THR A 147 0.81 1.08 17.61
CA THR A 147 1.52 2.13 16.85
C THR A 147 0.63 3.24 16.35
N VAL A 148 -0.54 2.88 15.79
CA VAL A 148 -1.49 3.84 15.24
C VAL A 148 -2.21 4.59 16.37
N VAL A 149 -2.53 3.93 17.48
CA VAL A 149 -3.12 4.55 18.67
C VAL A 149 -2.16 5.59 19.27
N ARG A 150 -0.86 5.30 19.27
CA ARG A 150 0.20 6.23 19.72
C ARG A 150 0.47 7.40 18.76
N GLY A 151 -0.26 7.48 17.64
CA GLY A 151 -0.16 8.59 16.70
C GLY A 151 0.88 8.40 15.59
N PHE A 152 1.51 7.23 15.47
CA PHE A 152 2.43 6.93 14.38
C PHE A 152 1.71 6.37 13.16
N GLN A 153 2.33 6.53 11.99
CA GLN A 153 1.86 5.92 10.75
C GLN A 153 2.61 4.60 10.46
N SER A 154 1.90 3.46 10.54
CA SER A 154 2.50 2.13 10.30
C SER A 154 3.28 2.02 9.00
N THR A 155 2.75 2.51 7.87
CA THR A 155 3.44 2.41 6.57
C THR A 155 4.83 3.04 6.60
N ALA A 156 4.95 4.27 7.09
CA ALA A 156 6.23 4.96 7.14
C ALA A 156 7.21 4.27 8.09
N ILE A 157 6.76 3.91 9.30
CA ILE A 157 7.59 3.20 10.28
C ILE A 157 8.12 1.87 9.73
N LEU A 158 7.27 1.09 9.06
CA LEU A 158 7.60 -0.24 8.55
C LEU A 158 8.33 -0.20 7.19
N ALA A 159 8.26 0.90 6.44
CA ALA A 159 8.91 1.00 5.14
C ALA A 159 10.43 0.88 5.21
N ALA A 160 11.06 1.46 6.23
CA ALA A 160 12.51 1.37 6.37
C ALA A 160 13.01 -0.08 6.55
N PRO A 161 12.57 -0.87 7.55
CA PRO A 161 13.03 -2.25 7.70
C PRO A 161 12.64 -3.14 6.51
N ALA A 162 11.48 -2.91 5.89
CA ALA A 162 11.04 -3.68 4.72
C ALA A 162 11.88 -3.40 3.46
N SER A 163 12.18 -2.14 3.17
CA SER A 163 13.09 -1.75 2.08
C SER A 163 14.51 -2.24 2.33
N ALA A 164 14.98 -2.19 3.58
CA ALA A 164 16.29 -2.74 3.94
C ALA A 164 16.36 -4.25 3.70
N ALA A 165 15.31 -5.00 4.04
CA ALA A 165 15.23 -6.44 3.78
C ALA A 165 15.28 -6.75 2.27
N ALA A 166 14.45 -6.09 1.47
CA ALA A 166 14.42 -6.30 0.02
C ALA A 166 15.75 -5.90 -0.65
N ALA A 167 16.33 -4.75 -0.27
CA ALA A 167 17.62 -4.30 -0.77
C ALA A 167 18.75 -5.25 -0.34
N SER A 168 18.74 -5.76 0.91
CA SER A 168 19.75 -6.71 1.40
C SER A 168 19.74 -8.02 0.61
N SER A 169 18.55 -8.52 0.24
CA SER A 169 18.40 -9.70 -0.61
C SER A 169 19.04 -9.47 -2.00
N LEU A 170 18.75 -8.34 -2.65
CA LEU A 170 19.31 -8.00 -3.97
C LEU A 170 20.80 -7.65 -3.94
N LEU A 171 21.30 -7.14 -2.82
CA LEU A 171 22.72 -6.91 -2.57
C LEU A 171 23.45 -8.19 -2.17
N GLN A 172 22.73 -9.32 -1.99
CA GLN A 172 23.26 -10.62 -1.59
C GLN A 172 24.07 -10.54 -0.28
N LEU A 173 23.56 -9.80 0.70
CA LEU A 173 24.20 -9.72 2.01
C LEU A 173 24.13 -11.06 2.74
N SER A 174 25.15 -11.35 3.55
CA SER A 174 25.12 -12.51 4.47
C SER A 174 23.98 -12.39 5.47
N GLU A 175 23.64 -13.48 6.16
CA GLU A 175 22.65 -13.47 7.26
C GLU A 175 22.93 -12.35 8.28
N THR A 176 24.19 -12.18 8.65
CA THR A 176 24.66 -11.14 9.56
C THR A 176 24.56 -9.74 8.95
N GLY A 177 24.91 -9.57 7.67
CA GLY A 177 24.79 -8.30 6.97
C GLY A 177 23.34 -7.84 6.84
N ALA A 178 22.43 -8.75 6.49
CA ALA A 178 20.99 -8.50 6.43
C ALA A 178 20.41 -8.18 7.82
N ALA A 179 20.85 -8.87 8.88
CA ALA A 179 20.46 -8.55 10.26
C ALA A 179 20.88 -7.13 10.65
N HIS A 180 22.12 -6.74 10.35
CA HIS A 180 22.60 -5.38 10.58
C HIS A 180 21.84 -4.33 9.78
N ALA A 181 21.55 -4.59 8.50
CA ALA A 181 20.75 -3.71 7.66
C ALA A 181 19.37 -3.44 8.26
N ILE A 182 18.65 -4.49 8.68
CA ILE A 182 17.33 -4.36 9.31
C ILE A 182 17.45 -3.59 10.63
N SER A 183 18.45 -3.90 11.46
CA SER A 183 18.68 -3.19 12.72
C SER A 183 18.96 -1.69 12.53
N ILE A 184 19.77 -1.32 11.53
CA ILE A 184 20.04 0.09 11.19
C ILE A 184 18.77 0.76 10.68
N ALA A 185 17.99 0.08 9.83
CA ALA A 185 16.78 0.62 9.25
C ALA A 185 15.67 0.91 10.28
N CYS A 186 15.66 0.20 11.42
CA CYS A 186 14.69 0.42 12.49
C CYS A 186 14.69 1.85 13.06
N SER A 187 15.79 2.60 12.92
CA SER A 187 15.86 4.01 13.34
C SER A 187 15.60 5.01 12.21
N GLN A 188 15.29 4.55 11.00
CA GLN A 188 15.11 5.40 9.82
C GLN A 188 13.65 5.53 9.37
N GLY A 189 12.76 4.69 9.89
CA GLY A 189 11.32 4.81 9.67
C GLY A 189 10.73 5.90 10.58
N ALA A 190 10.13 6.92 9.98
CA ALA A 190 9.48 8.02 10.72
C ALA A 190 8.20 8.46 10.02
N GLY A 191 7.08 8.51 10.76
CA GLY A 191 5.84 9.07 10.24
C GLY A 191 4.74 9.23 11.28
N LEU A 192 3.93 10.26 11.11
CA LEU A 192 2.86 10.66 12.03
C LEU A 192 1.50 10.46 11.38
N LYS A 193 0.58 9.83 12.12
CA LYS A 193 -0.79 9.55 11.67
C LYS A 193 -1.53 10.82 11.28
N GLU A 194 -1.28 11.94 11.96
CA GLU A 194 -1.94 13.21 11.67
C GLU A 194 -1.69 13.70 10.23
N ALA A 195 -0.58 13.29 9.60
CA ALA A 195 -0.32 13.59 8.20
C ALA A 195 -1.38 13.01 7.26
N LEU A 196 -2.14 11.97 7.65
CA LEU A 196 -3.27 11.46 6.86
C LEU A 196 -4.32 12.54 6.56
N LYS A 197 -4.41 13.60 7.39
CA LYS A 197 -5.28 14.76 7.14
C LYS A 197 -4.68 15.79 6.17
N SER A 198 -3.43 15.57 5.73
CA SER A 198 -2.70 16.38 4.75
C SER A 198 -2.07 15.48 3.69
N ALA A 199 -2.86 15.16 2.64
CA ALA A 199 -2.44 14.21 1.62
C ALA A 199 -1.18 14.62 0.83
N ASN A 200 -0.75 15.88 0.91
CA ASN A 200 0.45 16.36 0.21
C ASN A 200 1.76 16.05 0.95
N SER A 201 1.72 15.90 2.28
CA SER A 201 2.93 15.63 3.08
C SER A 201 3.04 14.18 3.54
N GLN A 202 1.92 13.48 3.64
CA GLN A 202 1.93 12.09 4.09
C GLN A 202 2.76 11.16 3.20
N PRO A 203 2.63 11.17 1.85
CA PRO A 203 3.34 10.20 1.01
C PRO A 203 4.86 10.35 1.08
N LEU A 204 5.34 11.58 1.35
CA LEU A 204 6.76 11.86 1.55
C LEU A 204 7.36 11.07 2.72
N GLN A 205 6.61 10.85 3.81
CA GLN A 205 7.10 10.08 4.97
C GLN A 205 7.39 8.62 4.60
N VAL A 206 6.55 8.04 3.73
CA VAL A 206 6.76 6.69 3.19
C VAL A 206 7.97 6.67 2.27
N GLY A 207 8.09 7.63 1.35
CA GLY A 207 9.23 7.75 0.44
C GLY A 207 10.56 7.92 1.17
N ARG A 208 10.64 8.80 2.17
CA ARG A 208 11.83 9.01 3.01
C ARG A 208 12.20 7.75 3.81
N SER A 209 11.20 7.05 4.36
CA SER A 209 11.47 5.83 5.12
C SER A 209 11.94 4.69 4.21
N SER A 210 11.37 4.56 3.00
CA SER A 210 11.81 3.60 1.99
C SER A 210 13.27 3.85 1.56
N GLU A 211 13.61 5.12 1.30
CA GLU A 211 14.98 5.58 1.04
C GLU A 211 15.93 5.31 2.22
N GLY A 212 15.50 5.57 3.45
CA GLY A 212 16.27 5.27 4.65
C GLY A 212 16.59 3.77 4.81
N GLY A 213 15.64 2.90 4.47
CA GLY A 213 15.85 1.45 4.45
C GLY A 213 16.85 0.99 3.39
N LEU A 214 16.74 1.53 2.18
CA LEU A 214 17.73 1.32 1.11
C LEU A 214 19.13 1.72 1.56
N LEU A 215 19.29 2.91 2.13
CA LEU A 215 20.58 3.40 2.64
C LEU A 215 21.12 2.52 3.77
N ALA A 216 20.25 2.02 4.66
CA ALA A 216 20.65 1.10 5.72
C ALA A 216 21.26 -0.21 5.17
N ALA A 217 20.66 -0.80 4.13
CA ALA A 217 21.21 -1.98 3.46
C ALA A 217 22.54 -1.69 2.77
N MET A 218 22.65 -0.56 2.06
CA MET A 218 23.90 -0.13 1.44
C MET A 218 25.00 0.14 2.48
N TYR A 219 24.65 0.72 3.63
CA TYR A 219 25.60 0.99 4.70
C TYR A 219 26.08 -0.31 5.37
N ALA A 220 25.19 -1.26 5.62
CA ALA A 220 25.56 -2.59 6.09
C ALA A 220 26.44 -3.34 5.08
N ALA A 221 26.21 -3.16 3.77
CA ALA A 221 27.07 -3.70 2.72
C ALA A 221 28.52 -3.16 2.77
N GLN A 222 28.74 -2.00 3.39
CA GLN A 222 30.07 -1.43 3.67
C GLN A 222 30.65 -1.89 5.02
N GLY A 223 30.03 -2.87 5.69
CA GLY A 223 30.48 -3.41 6.96
C GLY A 223 29.94 -2.68 8.20
N ALA A 224 29.00 -1.74 8.04
CA ALA A 224 28.36 -1.11 9.18
C ALA A 224 27.52 -2.11 9.99
N GLN A 225 27.59 -1.99 11.32
CA GLN A 225 26.90 -2.89 12.24
C GLN A 225 25.72 -2.17 12.89
N GLY A 226 24.53 -2.76 12.77
CA GLY A 226 23.36 -2.38 13.56
C GLY A 226 23.39 -3.01 14.96
N SER A 227 22.71 -2.39 15.92
CA SER A 227 22.56 -2.96 17.27
C SER A 227 21.88 -4.34 17.19
N PRO A 228 22.47 -5.41 17.77
CA PRO A 228 21.93 -6.78 17.64
C PRO A 228 20.50 -6.94 18.15
N ARG A 229 20.09 -6.15 19.16
CA ARG A 229 18.74 -6.20 19.75
C ARG A 229 17.93 -4.94 19.49
N ALA A 230 18.18 -4.28 18.35
CA ALA A 230 17.49 -3.06 17.94
C ALA A 230 15.96 -3.26 17.87
N LEU A 231 15.50 -4.45 17.48
CA LEU A 231 14.08 -4.77 17.39
C LEU A 231 13.43 -4.90 18.78
N GLU A 232 13.95 -5.80 19.62
CA GLU A 232 13.35 -6.14 20.92
C GLU A 232 13.43 -4.98 21.91
N ASN A 233 14.61 -4.36 22.00
CA ASN A 233 14.88 -3.36 23.04
C ASN A 233 14.64 -1.93 22.56
N GLY A 234 14.49 -1.73 21.25
CA GLY A 234 14.28 -0.44 20.60
C GLY A 234 12.93 -0.39 19.91
N PHE A 235 12.88 -0.80 18.64
CA PHE A 235 11.75 -0.64 17.72
C PHE A 235 10.40 -1.05 18.33
N LEU A 236 10.30 -2.27 18.87
CA LEU A 236 9.03 -2.79 19.41
C LEU A 236 8.58 -1.99 20.63
N LYS A 237 9.49 -1.71 21.57
CA LYS A 237 9.24 -0.89 22.76
C LYS A 237 8.86 0.55 22.40
N ALA A 238 9.49 1.11 21.38
CA ALA A 238 9.27 2.48 20.94
C ALA A 238 7.92 2.67 20.26
N TYR A 239 7.48 1.69 19.46
CA TYR A 239 6.30 1.83 18.61
C TYR A 239 5.06 1.08 19.12
N ALA A 240 5.16 0.25 20.16
CA ALA A 240 4.00 -0.39 20.79
C ALA A 240 4.19 -0.52 22.31
N GLU A 241 3.10 -0.31 23.06
CA GLU A 241 3.10 -0.55 24.52
C GLU A 241 3.11 -2.05 24.85
N ASN A 242 2.36 -2.83 24.06
CA ASN A 242 2.24 -4.28 24.19
C ASN A 242 2.56 -4.95 22.85
N ALA A 243 3.84 -4.91 22.45
CA ALA A 243 4.27 -5.51 21.20
C ALA A 243 4.16 -7.04 21.24
N ASP A 244 3.63 -7.66 20.19
CA ASP A 244 3.63 -9.12 20.03
C ASP A 244 4.93 -9.60 19.36
N HIS A 245 5.94 -9.89 20.17
CA HIS A 245 7.21 -10.45 19.70
C HIS A 245 7.01 -11.81 19.00
N GLY A 246 5.98 -12.57 19.38
CA GLY A 246 5.65 -13.87 18.82
C GLY A 246 5.14 -13.81 17.38
N ALA A 247 4.74 -12.63 16.89
CA ALA A 247 4.33 -12.45 15.51
C ALA A 247 5.50 -12.51 14.50
N ILE A 248 6.75 -12.33 14.96
CA ILE A 248 7.87 -11.95 14.06
C ILE A 248 8.60 -13.15 13.45
N ALA A 249 9.15 -14.03 14.28
CA ALA A 249 10.02 -15.13 13.83
C ALA A 249 9.30 -16.46 13.51
N PRO A 250 8.23 -16.87 14.21
CA PRO A 250 7.62 -18.19 14.00
C PRO A 250 7.09 -18.41 12.57
N GLY A 251 7.52 -19.49 11.92
CA GLY A 251 7.01 -19.88 10.60
C GLY A 251 7.50 -19.02 9.42
N LEU A 252 8.60 -18.28 9.57
CA LEU A 252 9.29 -17.63 8.44
C LEU A 252 9.64 -18.68 7.36
N GLY A 253 9.43 -18.33 6.09
CA GLY A 253 9.69 -19.20 4.93
C GLY A 253 8.69 -20.36 4.73
N SER A 254 7.80 -20.63 5.69
CA SER A 254 6.79 -21.70 5.59
C SER A 254 5.35 -21.16 5.54
N ARG A 255 5.08 -20.05 6.22
CA ARG A 255 3.83 -19.29 6.12
C ARG A 255 4.16 -17.88 5.64
N TRP A 256 3.60 -17.51 4.49
CA TRP A 256 3.84 -16.23 3.84
C TRP A 256 2.72 -15.24 4.14
N SER A 257 3.07 -14.11 4.73
CA SER A 257 2.09 -13.13 5.21
C SER A 257 1.52 -12.28 4.08
N ILE A 258 2.16 -12.24 2.90
CA ILE A 258 1.61 -11.56 1.69
C ILE A 258 0.22 -12.09 1.32
N ASP A 259 -0.11 -13.32 1.75
CA ASP A 259 -1.42 -13.89 1.53
C ASP A 259 -2.55 -13.14 2.23
N GLU A 260 -2.22 -12.37 3.25
CA GLU A 260 -3.14 -11.64 4.12
C GLU A 260 -3.24 -10.15 3.76
N THR A 261 -2.75 -9.75 2.58
CA THR A 261 -2.89 -8.38 2.06
C THR A 261 -4.03 -8.26 1.05
N TYR A 262 -4.70 -7.11 1.06
CA TYR A 262 -5.76 -6.78 0.12
C TYR A 262 -5.23 -5.93 -1.04
N ILE A 263 -5.91 -5.95 -2.19
CA ILE A 263 -5.79 -4.90 -3.22
C ILE A 263 -7.06 -4.06 -3.20
N LYS A 264 -6.91 -2.74 -3.26
CA LYS A 264 -8.05 -1.83 -3.34
C LYS A 264 -8.65 -1.81 -4.74
N GLN A 265 -9.96 -2.02 -4.84
CA GLN A 265 -10.71 -1.80 -6.08
C GLN A 265 -10.94 -0.30 -6.37
N TYR A 266 -11.14 0.48 -5.31
CA TYR A 266 -11.44 1.91 -5.34
C TYR A 266 -10.25 2.73 -4.86
N GLY A 267 -10.20 4.01 -5.27
CA GLY A 267 -9.27 4.96 -4.66
C GLY A 267 -9.68 5.36 -3.24
N GLY A 268 -8.73 5.90 -2.48
CA GLY A 268 -8.99 6.44 -1.14
C GLY A 268 -8.85 5.45 0.02
N CYS A 269 -9.36 5.84 1.19
CA CYS A 269 -9.21 5.08 2.43
C CYS A 269 -9.92 3.73 2.36
N ARG A 270 -9.26 2.66 2.83
CA ARG A 270 -9.86 1.30 2.86
C ARG A 270 -11.18 1.25 3.62
N GLY A 271 -11.34 2.09 4.66
CA GLY A 271 -12.57 2.20 5.46
C GLY A 271 -13.81 2.57 4.65
N ASN A 272 -13.64 3.19 3.47
CA ASN A 272 -14.77 3.57 2.61
C ASN A 272 -15.36 2.37 1.85
N HIS A 273 -14.56 1.32 1.61
CA HIS A 273 -14.89 0.31 0.60
C HIS A 273 -16.11 -0.54 0.98
N ALA A 274 -16.21 -0.99 2.23
CA ALA A 274 -17.33 -1.83 2.65
C ALA A 274 -18.67 -1.10 2.51
N ALA A 275 -18.70 0.21 2.78
CA ALA A 275 -19.90 1.02 2.59
C ALA A 275 -20.25 1.20 1.11
N VAL A 276 -19.25 1.43 0.25
CA VAL A 276 -19.44 1.53 -1.21
C VAL A 276 -20.00 0.23 -1.77
N ASP A 277 -19.39 -0.90 -1.42
CA ASP A 277 -19.82 -2.23 -1.87
C ASP A 277 -21.23 -2.55 -1.35
N ALA A 278 -21.51 -2.30 -0.07
CA ALA A 278 -22.83 -2.55 0.52
C ALA A 278 -23.95 -1.78 -0.20
N VAL A 279 -23.71 -0.51 -0.53
CA VAL A 279 -24.67 0.30 -1.28
C VAL A 279 -24.79 -0.17 -2.73
N ALA A 280 -23.67 -0.49 -3.40
CA ALA A 280 -23.70 -1.00 -4.78
C ALA A 280 -24.47 -2.33 -4.89
N GLU A 281 -24.34 -3.22 -3.90
CA GLU A 281 -25.09 -4.46 -3.83
C GLU A 281 -26.60 -4.23 -3.65
N ILE A 282 -27.01 -3.28 -2.79
CA ILE A 282 -28.43 -2.92 -2.66
C ILE A 282 -28.98 -2.43 -4.01
N LEU A 283 -28.29 -1.50 -4.65
CA LEU A 283 -28.78 -0.88 -5.89
C LEU A 283 -28.91 -1.90 -7.02
N SER A 284 -27.92 -2.77 -7.18
CA SER A 284 -27.93 -3.80 -8.23
C SER A 284 -28.98 -4.89 -7.98
N ARG A 285 -29.10 -5.41 -6.77
CA ARG A 285 -30.06 -6.48 -6.43
C ARG A 285 -31.52 -6.04 -6.53
N HIS A 286 -31.79 -4.76 -6.30
CA HIS A 286 -33.15 -4.21 -6.27
C HIS A 286 -33.48 -3.31 -7.48
N ALA A 287 -32.56 -3.16 -8.44
CA ALA A 287 -32.68 -2.28 -9.60
C ALA A 287 -33.16 -0.86 -9.23
N ILE A 288 -32.50 -0.25 -8.24
CA ILE A 288 -32.86 1.07 -7.71
C ILE A 288 -32.02 2.16 -8.39
N ASP A 289 -32.69 3.15 -8.97
CA ASP A 289 -32.05 4.35 -9.49
C ASP A 289 -31.91 5.45 -8.43
N TYR A 290 -30.85 6.26 -8.55
CA TYR A 290 -30.55 7.40 -7.67
C TYR A 290 -31.76 8.29 -7.33
N PRO A 291 -32.63 8.68 -8.28
CA PRO A 291 -33.77 9.55 -7.97
C PRO A 291 -34.79 8.97 -7.01
N ALA A 292 -34.83 7.64 -6.83
CA ALA A 292 -35.75 6.95 -5.92
C ALA A 292 -35.29 6.97 -4.46
N ILE A 293 -34.00 7.20 -4.22
CA ILE A 293 -33.44 7.27 -2.87
C ILE A 293 -34.01 8.54 -2.19
N GLU A 294 -34.33 8.46 -0.90
CA GLU A 294 -34.68 9.58 -0.02
C GLU A 294 -33.50 9.93 0.91
N HIS A 295 -32.91 8.97 1.61
CA HIS A 295 -31.65 9.15 2.34
C HIS A 295 -30.96 7.80 2.57
N ILE A 296 -29.69 7.84 3.01
CA ILE A 296 -28.87 6.66 3.27
C ILE A 296 -28.25 6.80 4.66
N ASP A 297 -28.42 5.78 5.49
CA ASP A 297 -27.69 5.64 6.74
C ASP A 297 -26.59 4.59 6.58
N ILE A 298 -25.37 4.93 7.00
CA ILE A 298 -24.19 4.07 6.97
C ILE A 298 -23.65 3.95 8.39
N ARG A 299 -23.52 2.71 8.87
CA ARG A 299 -22.86 2.39 10.13
C ARG A 299 -21.55 1.66 9.86
N VAL A 300 -20.48 2.05 10.55
CA VAL A 300 -19.12 1.49 10.44
C VAL A 300 -18.52 1.30 11.83
N ASP A 301 -17.40 0.59 11.93
CA ASP A 301 -16.62 0.47 13.18
C ASP A 301 -16.04 1.83 13.61
N THR A 302 -15.71 1.96 14.90
CA THR A 302 -15.24 3.22 15.50
C THR A 302 -13.90 3.67 14.91
N VAL A 303 -13.03 2.75 14.48
CA VAL A 303 -11.74 3.09 13.88
C VAL A 303 -11.93 3.65 12.48
N THR A 304 -12.81 3.05 11.69
CA THR A 304 -13.18 3.56 10.36
C THR A 304 -13.78 4.96 10.46
N LEU A 305 -14.72 5.19 11.41
CA LEU A 305 -15.27 6.54 11.62
C LEU A 305 -14.20 7.54 12.07
N ALA A 306 -13.30 7.15 12.98
CA ALA A 306 -12.25 8.04 13.48
C ALA A 306 -11.24 8.48 12.40
N ALA A 307 -11.12 7.72 11.31
CA ALA A 307 -10.32 8.07 10.15
C ALA A 307 -11.11 8.84 9.08
N ALA A 308 -12.45 8.84 9.14
CA ALA A 308 -13.30 9.47 8.14
C ALA A 308 -13.29 11.00 8.27
N ILE A 309 -13.40 11.69 7.14
CA ILE A 309 -13.52 13.15 7.07
C ILE A 309 -14.86 13.50 6.45
N GLU A 310 -15.79 14.01 7.27
CA GLU A 310 -17.14 14.37 6.85
C GLU A 310 -17.54 15.74 7.41
N PRO A 311 -17.84 16.76 6.57
CA PRO A 311 -17.70 16.78 5.12
C PRO A 311 -16.24 17.02 4.66
N PRO A 312 -15.81 16.45 3.52
CA PRO A 312 -14.52 16.78 2.92
C PRO A 312 -14.54 18.18 2.29
N LEU A 313 -13.47 18.96 2.51
CA LEU A 313 -13.33 20.33 2.02
C LEU A 313 -12.57 20.42 0.68
N ASN A 314 -11.83 19.38 0.32
CA ASN A 314 -11.01 19.32 -0.89
C ASN A 314 -10.88 17.87 -1.39
N ALA A 315 -10.22 17.71 -2.55
CA ALA A 315 -10.07 16.41 -3.22
C ALA A 315 -9.27 15.40 -2.36
N GLU A 316 -8.31 15.90 -1.59
CA GLU A 316 -7.47 15.13 -0.69
C GLU A 316 -8.28 14.53 0.45
N GLN A 317 -9.07 15.35 1.13
CA GLN A 317 -9.97 14.91 2.20
C GLN A 317 -11.08 14.01 1.68
N ALA A 318 -11.52 14.20 0.43
CA ALA A 318 -12.55 13.36 -0.18
C ALA A 318 -12.11 11.89 -0.26
N GLN A 319 -10.81 11.60 -0.33
CA GLN A 319 -10.26 10.24 -0.26
C GLN A 319 -10.58 9.55 1.08
N PHE A 320 -10.87 10.31 2.14
CA PHE A 320 -11.23 9.82 3.46
C PHE A 320 -12.72 10.02 3.79
N SER A 321 -13.55 10.40 2.81
CA SER A 321 -15.00 10.57 3.00
C SER A 321 -15.75 9.35 2.46
N ILE A 322 -16.48 8.69 3.36
CA ILE A 322 -17.38 7.57 3.07
C ILE A 322 -18.58 8.08 2.28
N ALA A 323 -19.18 9.21 2.70
CA ALA A 323 -20.32 9.81 2.03
C ALA A 323 -19.98 10.24 0.60
N PHE A 324 -18.80 10.85 0.39
CA PHE A 324 -18.33 11.19 -0.95
C PHE A 324 -18.14 9.94 -1.82
N SER A 325 -17.44 8.92 -1.30
CA SER A 325 -17.16 7.68 -2.04
C SER A 325 -18.44 6.97 -2.47
N VAL A 326 -19.44 6.89 -1.58
CA VAL A 326 -20.76 6.33 -1.89
C VAL A 326 -21.51 7.19 -2.90
N ALA A 327 -21.52 8.52 -2.73
CA ALA A 327 -22.21 9.41 -3.66
C ALA A 327 -21.60 9.35 -5.07
N VAL A 328 -20.27 9.31 -5.17
CA VAL A 328 -19.55 9.14 -6.45
C VAL A 328 -19.90 7.81 -7.09
N LYS A 329 -19.92 6.70 -6.33
CA LYS A 329 -20.32 5.39 -6.85
C LYS A 329 -21.71 5.43 -7.47
N ILE A 330 -22.67 6.05 -6.78
CA ILE A 330 -24.06 6.15 -7.24
C ILE A 330 -24.18 7.01 -8.52
N ILE A 331 -23.52 8.16 -8.55
CA ILE A 331 -23.70 9.15 -9.63
C ILE A 331 -22.83 8.87 -10.85
N LYS A 332 -21.61 8.34 -10.65
CA LYS A 332 -20.62 8.13 -11.72
C LYS A 332 -20.41 6.67 -12.09
N GLY A 333 -20.88 5.72 -11.27
CA GLY A 333 -20.80 4.27 -11.52
C GLY A 333 -19.50 3.59 -11.06
N ASP A 334 -18.43 4.36 -10.81
CA ASP A 334 -17.14 3.89 -10.32
C ASP A 334 -16.57 4.80 -9.22
N VAL A 335 -15.52 4.36 -8.53
CA VAL A 335 -14.80 5.11 -7.50
C VAL A 335 -13.30 5.07 -7.78
N LEU A 336 -12.92 5.32 -9.03
CA LEU A 336 -11.52 5.37 -9.44
C LEU A 336 -10.80 6.60 -8.84
N PRO A 337 -9.46 6.58 -8.69
CA PRO A 337 -8.71 7.69 -8.09
C PRO A 337 -8.96 9.06 -8.73
N ASN A 338 -9.16 9.12 -10.04
CA ASN A 338 -9.47 10.37 -10.75
C ASN A 338 -10.84 10.97 -10.38
N ARG A 339 -11.70 10.22 -9.68
CA ARG A 339 -12.98 10.74 -9.14
C ARG A 339 -12.78 11.62 -7.92
N PHE A 340 -11.67 11.47 -7.19
CA PHE A 340 -11.32 12.33 -6.06
C PHE A 340 -10.70 13.63 -6.59
N SER A 341 -11.57 14.54 -7.07
CA SER A 341 -11.18 15.80 -7.69
C SER A 341 -12.06 16.95 -7.22
N SER A 342 -11.54 18.18 -7.28
CA SER A 342 -12.31 19.39 -6.97
C SER A 342 -13.56 19.52 -7.84
N ALA A 343 -13.50 19.05 -9.09
CA ALA A 343 -14.65 19.06 -10.01
C ALA A 343 -15.75 18.10 -9.55
N ALA A 344 -15.41 16.86 -9.16
CA ALA A 344 -16.38 15.91 -8.63
C ALA A 344 -16.94 16.37 -7.27
N LEU A 345 -16.10 16.93 -6.41
CA LEU A 345 -16.54 17.51 -5.14
C LEU A 345 -17.46 18.73 -5.34
N ALA A 346 -17.27 19.49 -6.42
CA ALA A 346 -18.11 20.63 -6.79
C ALA A 346 -19.46 20.24 -7.43
N ASP A 347 -19.59 19.02 -7.96
CA ASP A 347 -20.76 18.53 -8.69
C ASP A 347 -22.04 18.65 -7.83
N PRO A 348 -23.08 19.37 -8.30
CA PRO A 348 -24.31 19.58 -7.53
C PRO A 348 -25.04 18.29 -7.14
N SER A 349 -24.97 17.25 -7.99
CA SER A 349 -25.64 15.98 -7.73
C SER A 349 -24.93 15.18 -6.64
N ILE A 350 -23.60 15.16 -6.67
CA ILE A 350 -22.78 14.53 -5.64
C ILE A 350 -22.99 15.26 -4.30
N LYS A 351 -22.91 16.60 -4.28
CA LYS A 351 -23.16 17.40 -3.07
C LYS A 351 -24.56 17.18 -2.51
N ALA A 352 -25.58 17.14 -3.36
CA ALA A 352 -26.96 16.92 -2.94
C ALA A 352 -27.15 15.54 -2.31
N LEU A 353 -26.55 14.50 -2.88
CA LEU A 353 -26.60 13.15 -2.33
C LEU A 353 -25.80 13.03 -1.03
N MET A 354 -24.59 13.60 -0.95
CA MET A 354 -23.80 13.59 0.28
C MET A 354 -24.54 14.17 1.49
N ARG A 355 -25.30 15.26 1.30
CA ARG A 355 -26.14 15.84 2.38
C ARG A 355 -27.23 14.89 2.91
N ARG A 356 -27.53 13.82 2.17
CA ARG A 356 -28.55 12.81 2.47
C ARG A 356 -27.92 11.49 2.92
N ILE A 357 -26.60 11.45 3.09
CA ILE A 357 -25.87 10.30 3.62
C ILE A 357 -25.44 10.64 5.05
N ARG A 358 -25.85 9.81 6.02
CA ARG A 358 -25.39 9.91 7.41
C ARG A 358 -24.43 8.76 7.69
N VAL A 359 -23.25 9.10 8.18
CA VAL A 359 -22.23 8.12 8.59
C VAL A 359 -22.11 8.16 10.10
N ALA A 360 -22.23 7.01 10.76
CA ALA A 360 -22.13 6.89 12.21
C ALA A 360 -21.32 5.65 12.60
N ALA A 361 -20.74 5.67 13.80
CA ALA A 361 -20.11 4.50 14.38
C ALA A 361 -21.17 3.58 14.98
N ASP A 362 -20.93 2.28 14.89
CA ASP A 362 -21.65 1.26 15.64
C ASP A 362 -20.63 0.43 16.40
N PRO A 363 -20.50 0.60 17.73
CA PRO A 363 -19.54 -0.14 18.55
C PRO A 363 -19.69 -1.66 18.47
N ALA A 364 -20.87 -2.18 18.07
CA ALA A 364 -21.03 -3.62 17.85
C ALA A 364 -20.19 -4.15 16.67
N LEU A 365 -19.77 -3.26 15.76
CA LEU A 365 -18.89 -3.59 14.63
C LEU A 365 -17.40 -3.66 15.02
N ASP A 366 -17.04 -3.20 16.21
CA ASP A 366 -15.65 -3.25 16.72
C ASP A 366 -15.25 -4.66 17.16
N ALA A 367 -16.23 -5.53 17.42
CA ALA A 367 -16.05 -6.83 18.07
C ALA A 367 -15.04 -7.76 17.38
N ASP A 368 -14.86 -7.60 16.06
CA ASP A 368 -13.95 -8.42 15.28
C ASP A 368 -12.82 -7.63 14.60
N TYR A 369 -12.58 -6.39 15.04
CA TYR A 369 -11.45 -5.61 14.55
C TYR A 369 -10.12 -6.20 15.06
N PRO A 370 -9.05 -6.27 14.23
CA PRO A 370 -8.98 -5.82 12.84
C PRO A 370 -9.32 -6.91 11.81
N ARG A 371 -9.75 -8.10 12.23
CA ARG A 371 -10.05 -9.22 11.31
C ARG A 371 -11.16 -8.88 10.34
N HIS A 372 -12.16 -8.09 10.74
CA HIS A 372 -13.17 -7.54 9.84
C HIS A 372 -13.32 -6.02 10.04
N ARG A 373 -13.75 -5.33 8.98
CA ARG A 373 -14.10 -3.91 8.99
C ARG A 373 -15.43 -3.71 8.26
N PRO A 374 -16.54 -4.16 8.87
CA PRO A 374 -17.82 -4.22 8.21
C PRO A 374 -18.45 -2.83 8.03
N ALA A 375 -19.38 -2.74 7.09
CA ALA A 375 -20.31 -1.62 7.00
C ALA A 375 -21.76 -2.13 6.91
N ILE A 376 -22.68 -1.37 7.50
CA ILE A 376 -24.12 -1.58 7.34
C ILE A 376 -24.72 -0.36 6.64
N ALA A 377 -25.20 -0.56 5.43
CA ALA A 377 -25.91 0.46 4.67
C ALA A 377 -27.43 0.24 4.79
N THR A 378 -28.18 1.31 5.01
CA THR A 378 -29.65 1.32 4.95
C THR A 378 -30.10 2.41 4.00
N LEU A 379 -30.77 2.03 2.91
CA LEU A 379 -31.41 2.94 1.98
C LEU A 379 -32.87 3.12 2.37
N PHE A 380 -33.28 4.37 2.48
CA PHE A 380 -34.67 4.77 2.61
C PHE A 380 -35.11 5.36 1.28
N LEU A 381 -36.16 4.78 0.68
CA LEU A 381 -36.66 5.18 -0.63
C LEU A 381 -37.89 6.07 -0.49
N LYS A 382 -38.14 6.90 -1.51
CA LYS A 382 -39.29 7.83 -1.56
C LYS A 382 -40.66 7.14 -1.57
N ASP A 383 -40.70 5.85 -1.90
CA ASP A 383 -41.91 5.02 -1.83
C ASP A 383 -42.14 4.41 -0.44
N GLY A 384 -41.32 4.77 0.55
CA GLY A 384 -41.39 4.30 1.93
C GLY A 384 -40.66 2.98 2.20
N ARG A 385 -40.10 2.31 1.18
CA ARG A 385 -39.31 1.09 1.40
C ARG A 385 -38.00 1.42 2.13
N ARG A 386 -37.62 0.49 3.01
CA ARG A 386 -36.35 0.49 3.72
C ARG A 386 -35.59 -0.79 3.38
N ILE A 387 -34.37 -0.66 2.89
CA ILE A 387 -33.53 -1.79 2.49
C ILE A 387 -32.20 -1.69 3.22
N THR A 388 -31.87 -2.72 4.00
CA THR A 388 -30.63 -2.78 4.78
C THR A 388 -29.75 -3.92 4.29
N HIS A 389 -28.45 -3.66 4.19
CA HIS A 389 -27.45 -4.67 3.86
C HIS A 389 -26.20 -4.48 4.72
N ARG A 390 -25.67 -5.58 5.25
CA ARG A 390 -24.40 -5.65 5.97
C ARG A 390 -23.38 -6.33 5.08
N LEU A 391 -22.21 -5.70 4.94
CA LEU A 391 -21.07 -6.24 4.23
C LEU A 391 -19.89 -6.35 5.19
N ASP A 392 -19.42 -7.58 5.44
CA ASP A 392 -18.31 -7.83 6.37
C ASP A 392 -16.93 -7.78 5.69
N ILE A 393 -16.88 -8.14 4.40
CA ILE A 393 -15.64 -8.32 3.64
C ILE A 393 -15.76 -7.51 2.35
N ALA A 394 -15.08 -6.37 2.29
CA ALA A 394 -15.01 -5.55 1.09
C ALA A 394 -14.24 -6.27 -0.03
N LYS A 395 -14.64 -6.05 -1.29
CA LYS A 395 -13.94 -6.64 -2.44
C LYS A 395 -12.46 -6.22 -2.43
N GLY A 396 -11.61 -7.18 -2.75
CA GLY A 396 -10.16 -7.10 -2.69
C GLY A 396 -9.52 -7.60 -1.39
N GLU A 397 -10.28 -7.88 -0.33
CA GLU A 397 -9.75 -8.61 0.85
C GLU A 397 -9.26 -10.02 0.46
N PRO A 398 -8.37 -10.64 1.25
CA PRO A 398 -7.93 -12.03 1.00
C PRO A 398 -9.08 -13.04 0.84
N GLU A 399 -10.18 -12.83 1.57
CA GLU A 399 -11.38 -13.68 1.53
C GLU A 399 -12.32 -13.36 0.35
N SER A 400 -12.15 -12.21 -0.30
CA SER A 400 -12.88 -11.78 -1.49
C SER A 400 -11.93 -11.08 -2.47
N PRO A 401 -10.94 -11.79 -3.03
CA PRO A 401 -9.85 -11.16 -3.76
C PRO A 401 -10.33 -10.56 -5.09
N LEU A 402 -9.57 -9.59 -5.60
CA LEU A 402 -9.62 -9.27 -7.03
C LEU A 402 -8.99 -10.43 -7.80
N THR A 403 -9.61 -10.81 -8.91
CA THR A 403 -9.03 -11.75 -9.86
C THR A 403 -7.84 -11.11 -10.59
N PRO A 404 -6.89 -11.92 -11.13
CA PRO A 404 -5.81 -11.41 -11.96
C PRO A 404 -6.29 -10.48 -13.09
N ASP A 405 -7.41 -10.84 -13.74
CA ASP A 405 -8.02 -10.03 -14.81
C ASP A 405 -8.57 -8.69 -14.31
N GLU A 406 -9.19 -8.67 -13.12
CA GLU A 406 -9.64 -7.42 -12.48
C GLU A 406 -8.45 -6.50 -12.15
N ILE A 407 -7.32 -7.05 -11.73
CA ILE A 407 -6.09 -6.30 -11.43
C ILE A 407 -5.44 -5.79 -12.71
N ALA A 408 -5.34 -6.62 -13.76
CA ALA A 408 -4.84 -6.24 -15.06
C ALA A 408 -5.68 -5.11 -15.68
N ARG A 409 -7.02 -5.25 -15.63
CA ARG A 409 -7.95 -4.21 -16.08
C ARG A 409 -7.79 -2.91 -15.28
N LYS A 410 -7.65 -3.00 -13.95
CA LYS A 410 -7.36 -1.83 -13.11
C LYS A 410 -6.07 -1.15 -13.56
N PHE A 411 -5.02 -1.92 -13.79
CA PHE A 411 -3.76 -1.40 -14.31
C PHE A 411 -3.96 -0.71 -15.66
N GLU A 412 -4.58 -1.35 -16.64
CA GLU A 412 -4.84 -0.76 -17.97
C GLU A 412 -5.57 0.58 -17.89
N ILE A 413 -6.63 0.67 -17.08
CA ILE A 413 -7.42 1.91 -16.91
C ILE A 413 -6.55 3.06 -16.38
N LEU A 414 -5.66 2.78 -15.43
CA LEU A 414 -4.82 3.80 -14.79
C LEU A 414 -3.53 4.08 -15.57
N ALA A 415 -3.01 3.08 -16.27
CA ALA A 415 -1.76 3.12 -17.02
C ALA A 415 -1.92 3.72 -18.42
N ALA A 416 -3.02 3.45 -19.12
CA ALA A 416 -3.22 3.89 -20.50
C ALA A 416 -3.04 5.42 -20.71
N PRO A 417 -3.53 6.30 -19.82
CA PRO A 417 -3.29 7.74 -19.96
C PRO A 417 -1.83 8.16 -19.84
N ILE A 418 -0.97 7.36 -19.19
CA ILE A 418 0.43 7.68 -18.88
C ILE A 418 1.40 6.98 -19.86
N PHE A 419 1.18 5.69 -20.09
CA PHE A 419 2.06 4.82 -20.88
C PHE A 419 1.55 4.54 -22.30
N GLY A 420 0.31 4.93 -22.62
CA GLY A 420 -0.29 4.66 -23.93
C GLY A 420 -0.17 3.19 -24.34
N ALA A 421 0.37 2.95 -25.53
CA ALA A 421 0.56 1.60 -26.07
C ALA A 421 1.54 0.73 -25.26
N SER A 422 2.44 1.33 -24.48
CA SER A 422 3.40 0.59 -23.64
C SER A 422 2.74 -0.08 -22.44
N ALA A 423 1.51 0.28 -22.07
CA ALA A 423 0.82 -0.30 -20.92
C ALA A 423 0.73 -1.83 -21.03
N SER A 424 0.29 -2.36 -22.17
CA SER A 424 0.19 -3.81 -22.39
C SER A 424 1.55 -4.51 -22.24
N SER A 425 2.62 -3.94 -22.81
CA SER A 425 3.97 -4.50 -22.67
C SER A 425 4.50 -4.47 -21.23
N ILE A 426 4.16 -3.45 -20.44
CA ILE A 426 4.48 -3.41 -19.00
C ILE A 426 3.76 -4.54 -18.27
N SER A 427 2.46 -4.70 -18.52
CA SER A 427 1.66 -5.76 -17.91
C SER A 427 2.21 -7.14 -18.24
N GLU A 428 2.47 -7.42 -19.53
CA GLU A 428 3.06 -8.68 -19.99
C GLU A 428 4.44 -8.95 -19.37
N PHE A 429 5.29 -7.92 -19.29
CA PHE A 429 6.62 -8.04 -18.67
C PHE A 429 6.50 -8.40 -17.18
N VAL A 430 5.62 -7.72 -16.44
CA VAL A 430 5.42 -7.97 -15.00
C VAL A 430 4.78 -9.33 -14.75
N LEU A 431 3.85 -9.77 -15.59
CA LEU A 431 3.20 -11.07 -15.46
C LEU A 431 4.10 -12.25 -15.86
N SER A 432 5.18 -12.00 -16.60
CA SER A 432 6.20 -12.99 -16.98
C SER A 432 7.56 -12.78 -16.28
N LEU A 433 7.56 -12.02 -15.18
CA LEU A 433 8.76 -11.49 -14.53
C LEU A 433 9.81 -12.56 -14.21
N GLU A 434 9.41 -13.77 -13.79
CA GLU A 434 10.29 -14.89 -13.48
C GLU A 434 11.16 -15.37 -14.67
N SER A 435 10.80 -14.98 -15.89
CA SER A 435 11.54 -15.29 -17.13
C SER A 435 12.51 -14.18 -17.53
N ALA A 436 12.36 -12.97 -16.98
CA ALA A 436 13.17 -11.82 -17.34
C ALA A 436 14.60 -11.95 -16.78
N LYS A 437 15.60 -11.80 -17.66
CA LYS A 437 17.03 -11.88 -17.30
C LYS A 437 17.64 -10.59 -16.77
N SER A 438 16.89 -9.48 -16.85
CA SER A 438 17.28 -8.16 -16.38
C SER A 438 16.04 -7.29 -16.26
N MET A 439 16.05 -6.34 -15.32
CA MET A 439 15.00 -5.34 -15.14
C MET A 439 15.16 -4.10 -16.03
N GLU A 440 16.22 -4.02 -16.85
CA GLU A 440 16.42 -2.88 -17.75
C GLU A 440 15.25 -2.68 -18.73
N PRO A 441 14.72 -3.70 -19.43
CA PRO A 441 13.59 -3.48 -20.32
C PRO A 441 12.38 -2.87 -19.61
N LEU A 442 12.11 -3.27 -18.36
CA LEU A 442 11.06 -2.66 -17.54
C LEU A 442 11.39 -1.21 -17.19
N ASN A 443 12.62 -0.89 -16.78
CA ASN A 443 13.04 0.49 -16.51
C ASN A 443 12.80 1.42 -17.71
N ARG A 444 13.09 0.96 -18.94
CA ARG A 444 12.76 1.70 -20.17
C ARG A 444 11.26 1.82 -20.41
N LEU A 445 10.50 0.73 -20.24
CA LEU A 445 9.05 0.72 -20.43
C LEU A 445 8.32 1.65 -19.45
N LEU A 446 8.88 1.84 -18.26
CA LEU A 446 8.32 2.72 -17.23
C LEU A 446 8.53 4.22 -17.50
N ALA A 447 9.18 4.60 -18.61
CA ALA A 447 9.21 5.98 -19.06
C ALA A 447 7.85 6.38 -19.66
N GLY A 448 7.34 7.56 -19.27
CA GLY A 448 6.05 8.06 -19.74
C GLY A 448 6.09 8.46 -21.22
N THR A 449 5.18 7.92 -22.03
CA THR A 449 5.11 8.25 -23.46
C THR A 449 4.24 9.49 -23.73
N ASN A 450 3.30 9.79 -22.83
CA ASN A 450 2.33 10.87 -22.95
C ASN A 450 2.41 11.76 -21.70
N VAL A 451 3.46 12.57 -21.59
CA VAL A 451 3.51 13.58 -20.52
C VAL A 451 2.63 14.75 -20.96
N VAL A 452 1.43 14.85 -20.37
CA VAL A 452 0.51 16.00 -20.47
C VAL A 452 0.95 17.10 -19.52
#